data_AF-A0A7C2TL95-F1
#
_entry.id   AF-A0A7C2TL95-F1
#
_cell.length_a   1.000
_cell.length_b   1.000
_cell.length_c   1.000
_cell.angle_alpha   90.00
_cell.angle_beta   90.00
_cell.angle_gamma   90.00
#
_symmetry.space_group_name_H-M   'P 1'
#
loop_
_entity.id
_entity.type
_entity.pdbx_description
1 polymer ?
#
loop_
_entity_poly.entity_id
_entity_poly.type
_entity_poly.pdbx_seq_one_letter_code
_entity_poly.pdbx_strand_id
1 'polypeptide(L)'
;MGKYTLPELPYAYDALEPHIDAKTMEIHHTKHHQAYTDKLNAALEKCSSDIQNKDILDIISNIKQVPDDVRGAINFNGGGYDNHKLFWNNMKANGG
;
A
#
# COMPACT_ATOMS: atom_id res chain seq x y z
N MET A 1 -0.50 4.11 -15.83
CA MET A 1 -0.56 4.57 -14.43
C MET A 1 0.73 5.29 -14.09
N GLY A 2 0.64 6.47 -13.47
CA GLY A 2 1.79 7.10 -12.82
C GLY A 2 2.20 6.34 -11.55
N LYS A 3 3.25 6.81 -10.88
CA LYS A 3 3.71 6.30 -9.58
C LYS A 3 2.53 6.11 -8.59
N TYR A 4 2.60 5.06 -7.77
CA TYR A 4 1.62 4.80 -6.72
C TYR A 4 1.64 5.93 -5.69
N THR A 5 0.47 6.30 -5.17
CA THR A 5 0.31 7.33 -4.15
C THR A 5 -0.25 6.72 -2.88
N LEU A 6 0.08 7.34 -1.74
CA LEU A 6 -0.54 7.01 -0.46
C LEU A 6 -2.06 7.28 -0.56
N PRO A 7 -2.93 6.27 -0.44
CA PRO A 7 -4.39 6.47 -0.45
C PRO A 7 -4.84 7.31 0.74
N GLU A 8 -5.79 8.22 0.56
CA GLU A 8 -6.36 8.96 1.69
C GLU A 8 -7.17 8.02 2.61
N LEU A 9 -7.16 8.31 3.92
CA LEU A 9 -8.04 7.62 4.85
C LEU A 9 -9.51 8.01 4.57
N PRO A 10 -10.45 7.05 4.59
CA PRO A 10 -11.86 7.36 4.38
C PRO A 10 -12.54 8.01 5.60
N TYR A 11 -11.80 8.27 6.69
CA TYR A 11 -12.28 8.85 7.94
C TYR A 11 -11.15 9.54 8.71
N ALA A 12 -11.50 10.33 9.73
CA ALA A 12 -10.53 11.01 10.60
C ALA A 12 -9.68 10.04 11.43
N TYR A 13 -8.48 10.44 11.83
CA TYR A 13 -7.55 9.57 12.57
C TYR A 13 -8.10 9.05 13.90
N ASP A 14 -8.97 9.81 14.55
CA ASP A 14 -9.64 9.48 15.82
C ASP A 14 -10.97 8.73 15.65
N ALA A 15 -11.41 8.48 14.41
CA ALA A 15 -12.75 7.93 14.12
C ALA A 15 -12.96 6.48 14.63
N LEU A 16 -11.89 5.78 15.02
CA LEU A 16 -11.93 4.41 15.52
C LEU A 16 -11.69 4.32 17.04
N GLU A 17 -11.58 5.44 17.73
CA GLU A 17 -11.53 5.42 19.19
C GLU A 17 -12.85 4.91 19.80
N PRO A 18 -12.82 4.20 20.95
CA PRO A 18 -11.65 3.89 21.78
C PRO A 18 -10.93 2.58 21.38
N HIS A 19 -11.25 2.01 20.22
CA HIS A 19 -10.75 0.69 19.81
C HIS A 19 -9.36 0.76 19.17
N ILE A 20 -9.09 1.82 18.40
CA ILE A 20 -7.76 2.13 17.85
C ILE A 20 -7.50 3.62 18.06
N ASP A 21 -6.41 3.96 18.74
CA ASP A 21 -6.07 5.34 19.08
C ASP A 21 -5.60 6.16 17.86
N ALA A 22 -5.86 7.47 17.90
CA ALA A 22 -5.51 8.37 16.81
C ALA A 22 -4.01 8.38 16.47
N LYS A 23 -3.13 8.20 17.46
CA LYS A 23 -1.68 8.26 17.25
C LYS A 23 -1.19 7.05 16.46
N THR A 24 -1.70 5.87 16.78
CA THR A 24 -1.47 4.65 16.01
C THR A 24 -1.97 4.82 14.58
N MET A 25 -3.18 5.36 14.37
CA MET A 25 -3.73 5.58 13.03
C MET A 25 -2.87 6.53 12.18
N GLU A 26 -2.40 7.64 12.77
CA GLU A 26 -1.52 8.60 12.11
C GLU A 26 -0.18 7.96 11.70
N ILE A 27 0.48 7.25 12.60
CA ILE A 27 1.77 6.59 12.34
C ILE A 27 1.61 5.46 11.31
N HIS A 28 0.61 4.61 11.49
CA HIS A 28 0.35 3.46 10.62
C HIS A 28 0.05 3.92 9.18
N HIS A 29 -0.69 5.02 9.01
CA HIS A 29 -0.90 5.62 7.70
C HIS A 29 0.34 6.35 7.15
N THR A 30 0.78 7.40 7.84
CA THR A 30 1.72 8.38 7.28
C THR A 30 3.18 7.90 7.30
N LYS A 31 3.48 6.83 8.05
CA LYS A 31 4.83 6.25 8.13
C LYS A 31 4.87 4.86 7.52
N HIS A 32 4.05 3.91 7.99
CA HIS A 32 4.13 2.53 7.52
C HIS A 32 3.59 2.37 6.09
N HIS A 33 2.35 2.81 5.81
CA HIS A 33 1.80 2.74 4.46
C HIS A 33 2.58 3.62 3.47
N GLN A 34 3.03 4.81 3.90
CA GLN A 34 3.92 5.66 3.10
C GLN A 34 5.23 4.95 2.74
N ALA A 35 5.89 4.28 3.70
CA ALA A 35 7.14 3.58 3.45
C ALA A 35 6.98 2.42 2.44
N TYR A 36 5.86 1.69 2.49
CA TYR A 36 5.55 0.69 1.46
C TYR A 36 5.35 1.33 0.09
N THR A 37 4.61 2.45 0.03
CA THR A 37 4.38 3.21 -1.21
C THR A 37 5.70 3.68 -1.85
N ASP A 38 6.58 4.29 -1.06
CA ASP A 38 7.86 4.83 -1.53
C ASP A 38 8.78 3.72 -2.04
N LYS A 39 8.91 2.63 -1.26
CA LYS A 39 9.78 1.51 -1.63
C LYS A 39 9.23 0.69 -2.79
N LEU A 40 7.90 0.59 -2.93
CA LEU A 40 7.26 0.00 -4.11
C LEU A 40 7.62 0.80 -5.36
N ASN A 41 7.44 2.12 -5.32
CA ASN A 41 7.78 3.00 -6.44
C ASN A 41 9.26 2.89 -6.82
N ALA A 42 10.16 2.90 -5.84
CA ALA A 42 11.60 2.75 -6.09
C ALA A 42 11.96 1.40 -6.74
N ALA A 43 11.29 0.31 -6.35
CA ALA A 43 11.52 -1.00 -6.96
C ALA A 43 10.98 -1.08 -8.40
N LEU A 44 9.83 -0.44 -8.66
CA LEU A 44 9.20 -0.40 -9.99
C LEU A 44 10.00 0.40 -11.02
N GLU A 45 10.87 1.32 -10.61
CA GLU A 45 11.76 2.08 -11.52
C GLU A 45 12.67 1.17 -12.36
N LYS A 46 12.93 -0.07 -11.91
CA LYS A 46 13.70 -1.07 -12.67
C LYS A 46 12.85 -1.97 -13.57
N CYS A 47 11.53 -1.84 -13.55
CA CYS A 47 10.63 -2.62 -14.36
C CYS A 47 10.34 -1.93 -15.70
N SER A 48 9.83 -2.68 -16.69
CA SER A 48 9.33 -2.09 -17.93
C SER A 48 8.12 -1.18 -17.67
N SER A 49 7.86 -0.24 -18.59
CA SER A 49 6.67 0.61 -18.55
C SER A 49 5.37 -0.20 -18.44
N ASP A 50 5.33 -1.37 -19.07
CA ASP A 50 4.15 -2.24 -19.06
C ASP A 50 3.83 -2.77 -17.67
N ILE A 51 4.86 -3.03 -16.84
CA ILE A 51 4.67 -3.43 -15.44
C ILE A 51 4.35 -2.20 -14.59
N GLN A 52 5.07 -1.09 -14.78
CA GLN A 52 4.86 0.15 -14.01
C GLN A 52 3.42 0.69 -14.15
N ASN A 53 2.78 0.43 -15.29
CA ASN A 53 1.44 0.91 -15.59
C ASN A 53 0.29 -0.01 -15.11
N LYS A 54 0.59 -1.17 -14.52
CA LYS A 54 -0.42 -2.11 -14.00
C LYS A 54 -0.88 -1.74 -12.60
N ASP A 55 -2.03 -2.26 -12.20
CA ASP A 55 -2.46 -2.27 -10.80
C ASP A 55 -1.56 -3.20 -9.98
N ILE A 56 -1.40 -2.92 -8.69
CA ILE A 56 -0.50 -3.67 -7.82
C ILE A 56 -0.94 -5.13 -7.66
N LEU A 57 -2.25 -5.39 -7.62
CA LEU A 57 -2.79 -6.75 -7.55
C LEU A 57 -2.48 -7.54 -8.82
N ASP A 58 -2.52 -6.90 -9.99
CA ASP A 58 -2.14 -7.54 -11.26
C ASP A 58 -0.66 -7.90 -11.27
N ILE A 59 0.20 -7.03 -10.73
CA ILE A 59 1.64 -7.27 -10.62
C ILE A 59 1.91 -8.45 -9.69
N ILE A 60 1.32 -8.46 -8.49
CA ILE A 60 1.54 -9.50 -7.48
C ILE A 60 0.93 -10.84 -7.91
N SER A 61 -0.25 -10.83 -8.53
CA SER A 61 -0.88 -12.06 -9.06
C SER A 61 -0.06 -12.72 -10.16
N ASN A 62 0.76 -11.92 -10.86
CA ASN A 62 1.64 -12.37 -11.94
C ASN A 62 3.12 -12.13 -11.61
N ILE A 63 3.52 -12.26 -10.34
CA ILE A 63 4.84 -11.84 -9.83
C ILE A 63 6.05 -12.44 -10.58
N LYS A 64 5.87 -13.56 -11.30
CA LYS A 64 6.91 -14.15 -12.15
C LYS A 64 7.30 -13.28 -13.35
N GLN A 65 6.43 -12.36 -13.79
CA GLN A 65 6.74 -11.39 -14.85
C GLN A 65 7.70 -10.29 -14.38
N VAL A 66 7.82 -10.10 -13.06
CA VAL A 66 8.71 -9.10 -12.46
C VAL A 66 10.15 -9.63 -12.49
N PRO A 67 11.14 -8.80 -12.87
CA PRO A 67 12.56 -9.19 -12.85
C PRO A 67 13.01 -9.75 -11.49
N ASP A 68 13.83 -10.79 -11.51
CA ASP A 68 14.26 -11.53 -10.31
C ASP A 68 14.88 -10.62 -9.24
N ASP A 69 15.66 -9.61 -9.66
CA ASP A 69 16.42 -8.71 -8.77
C ASP A 69 15.54 -7.74 -7.96
N VAL A 70 14.32 -7.45 -8.44
CA VAL A 70 13.35 -6.58 -7.73
C VAL A 70 12.09 -7.32 -7.28
N ARG A 71 11.91 -8.58 -7.69
CA ARG A 71 10.71 -9.37 -7.38
C ARG A 71 10.39 -9.40 -5.89
N GLY A 72 11.39 -9.66 -5.05
CA GLY A 72 11.21 -9.70 -3.60
C GLY A 72 10.76 -8.35 -3.02
N ALA A 73 11.35 -7.25 -3.50
CA ALA A 73 11.01 -5.90 -3.06
C ALA A 73 9.59 -5.51 -3.49
N ILE A 74 9.18 -5.84 -4.72
CA ILE A 74 7.83 -5.58 -5.23
C ILE A 74 6.80 -6.45 -4.49
N ASN A 75 7.09 -7.72 -4.24
CA ASN A 75 6.18 -8.58 -3.48
C ASN A 75 5.96 -8.05 -2.05
N PHE A 76 7.04 -7.70 -1.35
CA PHE A 76 6.97 -7.21 0.03
C PHE A 76 6.29 -5.84 0.14
N ASN A 77 6.74 -4.86 -0.64
CA ASN A 77 6.22 -3.50 -0.54
C ASN A 77 4.88 -3.34 -1.26
N GLY A 78 4.66 -4.06 -2.36
CA GLY A 78 3.38 -4.14 -3.04
C GLY A 78 2.31 -4.78 -2.19
N GLY A 79 2.61 -5.93 -1.57
CA GLY A 79 1.70 -6.56 -0.62
C GLY A 79 1.44 -5.66 0.58
N GLY A 80 2.46 -4.98 1.11
CA GLY A 80 2.30 -3.97 2.16
C GLY A 80 1.33 -2.86 1.77
N TYR A 81 1.50 -2.27 0.59
CA TYR A 81 0.62 -1.23 0.04
C TYR A 81 -0.83 -1.73 -0.07
N ASP A 82 -1.06 -2.85 -0.75
CA ASP A 82 -2.42 -3.34 -0.99
C ASP A 82 -3.11 -3.79 0.30
N ASN A 83 -2.40 -4.47 1.20
CA ASN A 83 -2.93 -4.87 2.50
C ASN A 83 -3.38 -3.67 3.34
N HIS A 84 -2.64 -2.56 3.34
CA HIS A 84 -3.02 -1.35 4.08
C HIS A 84 -4.21 -0.66 3.42
N LYS A 85 -4.22 -0.52 2.09
CA LYS A 85 -5.38 -0.03 1.35
C LYS A 85 -6.63 -0.84 1.69
N LEU A 86 -6.53 -2.17 1.72
CA LEU A 86 -7.63 -3.05 2.12
C LEU A 86 -8.02 -2.80 3.58
N PHE A 87 -7.06 -2.74 4.50
CA PHE A 87 -7.29 -2.54 5.94
C PHE A 87 -8.10 -1.26 6.23
N TRP A 88 -7.72 -0.12 5.65
CA TRP A 88 -8.44 1.15 5.86
C TRP A 88 -9.88 1.12 5.34
N ASN A 89 -10.10 0.47 4.19
CA ASN A 89 -11.42 0.41 3.57
C ASN A 89 -12.37 -0.62 4.23
N ASN A 90 -11.85 -1.49 5.10
CA ASN A 90 -12.65 -2.46 5.84
C ASN A 90 -12.94 -2.08 7.30
N MET A 91 -12.57 -0.86 7.70
CA MET A 91 -12.92 -0.30 9.00
C MET A 91 -13.84 0.90 8.82
N LYS A 92 -14.66 1.19 9.83
CA LYS A 92 -15.50 2.37 9.88
C LYS A 92 -15.80 2.76 11.32
N ALA A 93 -16.06 4.04 11.55
CA ALA A 93 -16.67 4.52 12.79
C ALA A 93 -18.02 3.84 13.01
N ASN A 94 -18.33 3.45 14.24
CA ASN A 94 -19.55 2.72 14.61
C ASN A 94 -19.74 1.41 13.79
N GLY A 95 -18.64 0.75 13.45
CA GLY A 95 -18.63 -0.59 12.85
C GLY A 95 -18.89 -1.71 13.86
N GLY A 96 -18.88 -2.95 13.36
CA GLY A 96 -19.34 -4.16 14.06
C GLY A 96 -20.32 -4.94 13.20
#